data_AF-A0A522EW23-F1
#
_entry.id   AF-A0A522EW23-F1
#
_cell.length_a   1.000
_cell.length_b   1.000
_cell.length_c   1.000
_cell.angle_alpha   90.00
_cell.angle_beta   90.00
_cell.angle_gamma   90.00
#
_symmetry.space_group_name_H-M   'P 1'
#
loop_
_entity.id
_entity.type
_entity.pdbx_description
1 polymer ?
#
loop_
_entity_poly.entity_id
_entity_poly.type
_entity_poly.pdbx_seq_one_letter_code
_entity_poly.pdbx_strand_id
1 'polypeptide(L)'
;METKKIIYCISIITGFCTVSAQSQSIVPVKEINVDAYSTIGEVTCMVSDTIKNILYVAFRDMKGKNVMKIASWNGKKWSELGSGFRRSENDSVVINTMIIYKDELYVGGNFYTANGYSSQCMAKWNGKEWIPVGGNATLSGEVNALAVYKNELYAGGKFRVVFEERNVPQWIPVNIAKWNGIKWINIGGVGMNGNDQIYTLAVYNEVLYVGGEFMGKGFKNLAMLSVKLPEKKLNIK
;
A
#
# COMPACT_ATOMS: atom_id res chain seq x y z
N MET A 1 33.58 11.25 -2.54
CA MET A 1 32.75 10.40 -1.66
C MET A 1 31.38 11.02 -1.60
N GLU A 2 30.45 10.53 -2.41
CA GLU A 2 29.09 11.06 -2.51
C GLU A 2 28.25 10.55 -1.34
N THR A 3 27.81 11.48 -0.49
CA THR A 3 26.90 11.20 0.62
C THR A 3 25.48 11.05 0.05
N LYS A 4 24.97 9.82 0.02
CA LYS A 4 23.56 9.54 -0.29
C LYS A 4 22.67 10.24 0.74
N LYS A 5 21.94 11.27 0.31
CA LYS A 5 20.92 11.95 1.12
C LYS A 5 19.67 11.06 1.19
N ILE A 6 19.41 10.50 2.36
CA ILE A 6 18.14 9.82 2.68
C ILE A 6 17.14 10.90 3.06
N ILE A 7 16.11 11.10 2.24
CA ILE A 7 14.99 12.00 2.56
C ILE A 7 13.99 11.19 3.40
N TYR A 8 13.91 11.48 4.70
CA TYR A 8 12.81 11.00 5.53
C TYR A 8 11.57 11.84 5.21
N CYS A 9 10.54 11.22 4.61
CA CYS A 9 9.20 11.81 4.59
C CYS A 9 8.61 11.67 6.00
N ILE A 10 8.70 12.74 6.79
CA ILE A 10 7.98 12.87 8.06
C ILE A 10 6.52 13.18 7.70
N SER A 11 5.61 12.26 8.03
CA SER A 11 4.18 12.53 8.06
C SER A 11 3.88 13.48 9.21
N ILE A 12 3.59 14.74 8.91
CA ILE A 12 3.07 15.68 9.91
C ILE A 12 1.55 15.47 9.96
N ILE A 13 1.09 14.66 10.92
CA ILE A 13 -0.28 14.72 11.43
C ILE A 13 -0.15 15.21 12.87
N THR A 14 -0.48 16.48 13.06
CA THR A 14 -0.74 17.23 14.30
C THR A 14 -0.23 16.65 15.63
N GLY A 15 0.74 17.33 16.26
CA GLY A 15 0.99 17.26 17.70
C GLY A 15 2.45 17.05 18.09
N PHE A 16 3.12 18.13 18.48
CA PHE A 16 4.43 18.26 19.16
C PHE A 16 5.30 16.99 19.33
N CYS A 17 6.44 16.96 18.63
CA CYS A 17 7.64 16.24 19.07
C CYS A 17 8.84 17.19 18.96
N THR A 18 9.35 17.65 20.10
CA THR A 18 10.62 18.35 20.18
C THR A 18 11.74 17.32 20.22
N VAL A 19 12.46 17.15 19.12
CA VAL A 19 13.77 16.47 19.10
C VAL A 19 14.82 17.53 18.85
N SER A 20 15.65 17.79 19.88
CA SER A 20 16.85 18.61 19.79
C SER A 20 17.86 17.92 18.88
N ALA A 21 18.15 18.51 17.72
CA ALA A 21 19.27 18.15 16.88
C ALA A 21 20.05 19.44 16.56
N GLN A 22 21.35 19.41 16.85
CA GLN A 22 22.29 20.51 16.63
C GLN A 22 22.21 21.06 15.20
N SER A 23 22.23 22.39 15.10
CA SER A 23 22.04 23.16 13.89
C SER A 23 23.09 22.85 12.83
N GLN A 24 22.68 22.17 11.77
CA GLN A 24 23.21 22.41 10.44
C GLN A 24 22.08 22.99 9.60
N SER A 25 22.30 24.22 9.13
CA SER A 25 21.47 25.01 8.21
C SER A 25 20.21 24.29 7.72
N ILE A 26 19.07 24.60 8.34
CA ILE A 26 17.75 24.25 7.81
C ILE A 26 17.64 25.01 6.49
N VAL A 27 17.98 24.33 5.38
CA VAL A 27 17.62 24.81 4.05
C VAL A 27 16.10 24.96 4.09
N PRO A 28 15.53 26.14 3.75
CA PRO A 28 14.09 26.32 3.83
C PRO A 28 13.43 25.16 3.08
N VAL A 29 12.59 24.42 3.80
CA VAL A 29 11.75 23.39 3.19
C VAL A 29 11.01 24.11 2.09
N LYS A 30 11.31 23.78 0.84
CA LYS A 30 10.55 24.31 -0.29
C LYS A 30 9.15 23.73 -0.11
N GLU A 31 8.25 24.52 0.47
CA GLU A 31 6.84 24.18 0.57
C GLU A 31 6.38 23.87 -0.86
N ILE A 32 5.99 22.62 -1.08
CA ILE A 32 5.43 22.21 -2.36
C ILE A 32 4.00 22.71 -2.33
N ASN A 33 3.78 23.92 -2.85
CA ASN A 33 2.43 24.47 -2.92
C ASN A 33 1.58 23.55 -3.79
N VAL A 34 0.51 23.00 -3.20
CA VAL A 34 -0.39 22.06 -3.86
C VAL A 34 -1.50 22.78 -4.64
N ASP A 35 -1.36 24.10 -4.81
CA ASP A 35 -2.31 25.04 -5.43
C ASP A 35 -2.84 24.63 -6.81
N ALA A 36 -2.13 23.76 -7.53
CA ALA A 36 -2.60 23.19 -8.80
C ALA A 36 -3.90 22.38 -8.64
N TYR A 37 -4.20 21.89 -7.44
CA TYR A 37 -5.46 21.24 -7.09
C TYR A 37 -6.09 21.97 -5.91
N SER A 38 -6.73 23.11 -6.19
CA SER A 38 -7.40 23.99 -5.20
C SER A 38 -8.54 23.35 -4.40
N THR A 39 -8.78 22.04 -4.53
CA THR A 39 -9.79 21.26 -3.81
C THR A 39 -9.30 19.88 -3.35
N ILE A 40 -8.01 19.74 -3.06
CA ILE A 40 -7.51 18.54 -2.37
C ILE A 40 -8.19 18.42 -1.02
N GLY A 41 -8.94 17.35 -0.83
CA GLY A 41 -9.43 16.92 0.47
C GLY A 41 -8.36 16.15 1.23
N GLU A 42 -8.78 15.21 2.06
CA GLU A 42 -7.87 14.37 2.84
C GLU A 42 -6.82 13.66 1.96
N VAL A 43 -5.54 13.80 2.32
CA VAL A 43 -4.45 12.96 1.80
C VAL A 43 -4.46 11.66 2.57
N THR A 44 -4.64 10.56 1.84
CA THR A 44 -4.79 9.21 2.42
C THR A 44 -3.47 8.45 2.46
N CYS A 45 -2.57 8.74 1.52
CA CYS A 45 -1.31 8.02 1.36
C CYS A 45 -0.34 8.80 0.47
N MET A 46 0.96 8.61 0.69
CA MET A 46 2.03 9.14 -0.16
C MET A 46 3.15 8.12 -0.32
N VAL A 47 3.84 8.14 -1.45
CA VAL A 47 5.06 7.36 -1.68
C VAL A 47 6.02 8.11 -2.60
N SER A 48 7.32 8.01 -2.37
CA SER A 48 8.35 8.53 -3.27
C SER A 48 8.96 7.43 -4.12
N ASP A 49 9.08 7.68 -5.43
CA ASP A 49 10.00 6.98 -6.31
C ASP A 49 11.32 7.76 -6.32
N THR A 50 12.29 7.24 -5.57
CA THR A 50 13.61 7.89 -5.40
C THR A 50 14.49 7.77 -6.64
N ILE A 51 14.20 6.83 -7.54
CA ILE A 51 14.93 6.65 -8.80
C ILE A 51 14.46 7.69 -9.81
N LYS A 52 13.14 7.84 -9.95
CA LYS A 52 12.54 8.83 -10.88
C LYS A 52 12.41 10.23 -10.30
N ASN A 53 12.70 10.39 -9.00
CA ASN A 53 12.50 11.62 -8.26
C ASN A 53 11.05 12.15 -8.36
N ILE A 54 10.09 11.24 -8.15
CA ILE A 54 8.66 11.53 -8.19
C ILE A 54 8.05 11.29 -6.82
N LEU A 55 7.27 12.24 -6.31
CA LEU A 55 6.37 12.04 -5.18
C LEU A 55 4.97 11.73 -5.70
N TYR A 56 4.39 10.61 -5.28
CA TYR A 56 2.99 10.26 -5.54
C TYR A 56 2.14 10.53 -4.31
N VAL A 57 0.96 11.09 -4.51
CA VAL A 57 0.01 11.45 -3.45
C VAL A 57 -1.38 10.97 -3.84
N ALA A 58 -2.01 10.19 -2.95
CA ALA A 58 -3.40 9.78 -3.06
C ALA A 58 -4.28 10.64 -2.17
N PHE A 59 -5.32 11.23 -2.72
CA PHE A 59 -6.18 12.19 -2.02
C PHE A 59 -7.64 12.09 -2.44
N ARG A 60 -8.52 12.55 -1.56
CA ARG A 60 -9.96 12.69 -1.83
C ARG A 60 -10.22 13.97 -2.61
N ASP A 61 -10.88 13.88 -3.76
CA ASP A 61 -11.36 15.08 -4.46
C ASP A 61 -12.63 15.58 -3.78
N MET A 62 -12.63 16.83 -3.31
CA MET A 62 -13.82 17.42 -2.66
C MET A 62 -14.88 17.90 -3.66
N LYS A 63 -14.57 18.00 -4.95
CA LYS A 63 -15.54 18.40 -6.00
C LYS A 63 -16.32 17.23 -6.58
N GLY A 64 -15.73 16.03 -6.61
CA GLY A 64 -16.38 14.80 -7.06
C GLY A 64 -16.87 14.00 -5.86
N LYS A 65 -18.12 13.52 -5.87
CA LYS A 65 -18.65 12.64 -4.81
C LYS A 65 -17.68 11.48 -4.52
N ASN A 66 -16.93 11.57 -3.42
CA ASN A 66 -16.06 10.50 -2.91
C ASN A 66 -15.08 9.87 -3.92
N VAL A 67 -14.55 10.67 -4.85
CA VAL A 67 -13.59 10.16 -5.83
C VAL A 67 -12.17 10.24 -5.27
N MET A 68 -11.48 9.10 -5.21
CA MET A 68 -10.04 9.07 -4.96
C MET A 68 -9.28 9.40 -6.24
N LYS A 69 -8.29 10.28 -6.10
CA LYS A 69 -7.34 10.64 -7.14
C LYS A 69 -5.92 10.38 -6.69
N ILE A 70 -5.04 10.19 -7.67
CA ILE A 70 -3.60 10.13 -7.45
C ILE A 70 -2.95 11.17 -8.34
N ALA A 71 -2.05 11.96 -7.77
CA ALA A 71 -1.20 12.89 -8.50
C ALA A 71 0.27 12.60 -8.23
N SER A 72 1.10 13.03 -9.18
CA SER A 72 2.56 12.96 -9.10
C SER A 72 3.18 14.34 -9.12
N TRP A 73 4.26 14.52 -8.37
CA TRP A 73 5.08 15.73 -8.36
C TRP A 73 6.51 15.38 -8.76
N ASN A 74 7.03 16.06 -9.77
CA ASN A 74 8.38 15.82 -10.31
C ASN A 74 9.40 16.89 -9.87
N GLY A 75 9.10 17.68 -8.84
CA GLY A 75 9.93 18.82 -8.42
C GLY A 75 9.60 20.15 -9.10
N LYS A 76 8.79 20.14 -10.17
CA LYS A 76 8.42 21.34 -10.95
C LYS A 76 6.91 21.49 -11.15
N LYS A 77 6.20 20.40 -11.42
CA LYS A 77 4.76 20.42 -11.68
C LYS A 77 4.08 19.18 -11.12
N TRP A 78 2.79 19.36 -10.82
CA TRP A 78 1.88 18.27 -10.51
C TRP A 78 1.28 17.67 -11.79
N SER A 79 0.94 16.39 -11.78
CA SER A 79 0.26 15.69 -12.88
C SER A 79 -0.62 14.58 -12.34
N GLU A 80 -1.90 14.53 -12.73
CA GLU A 80 -2.83 13.46 -12.33
C GLU A 80 -2.45 12.14 -13.02
N LEU A 81 -2.53 11.02 -12.29
CA LEU A 81 -2.31 9.67 -12.79
C LEU A 81 -3.64 9.00 -13.17
N GLY A 82 -4.59 9.77 -13.67
CA GLY A 82 -5.94 9.27 -13.96
C GLY A 82 -6.80 9.02 -12.72
N SER A 83 -8.00 8.51 -12.95
CA SER A 83 -9.03 8.27 -11.93
C SER A 83 -9.76 6.94 -12.20
N GLY A 84 -10.95 6.76 -11.64
CA GLY A 84 -11.78 5.60 -11.94
C GLY A 84 -11.68 4.45 -10.94
N PHE A 85 -11.19 4.73 -9.73
CA PHE A 85 -11.35 3.80 -8.60
C PHE A 85 -12.80 3.83 -8.12
N ARG A 86 -13.47 2.67 -8.08
CA ARG A 86 -14.86 2.54 -7.58
C ARG A 86 -15.03 1.29 -6.73
N ARG A 87 -15.88 1.37 -5.71
CA ARG A 87 -16.33 0.21 -4.91
C ARG A 87 -17.78 -0.12 -5.25
N SER A 88 -18.71 0.81 -4.99
CA SER A 88 -20.10 0.76 -5.47
C SER A 88 -20.56 2.18 -5.82
N GLU A 89 -21.79 2.34 -6.30
CA GLU A 89 -22.32 3.65 -6.71
C GLU A 89 -22.35 4.70 -5.58
N ASN A 90 -22.41 4.26 -4.32
CA ASN A 90 -22.52 5.14 -3.16
C ASN A 90 -21.40 4.97 -2.12
N ASP A 91 -20.53 3.99 -2.29
CA ASP A 91 -19.46 3.75 -1.30
C ASP A 91 -18.28 4.70 -1.48
N SER A 92 -17.72 5.10 -0.35
CA SER A 92 -16.46 5.83 -0.33
C SER A 92 -15.30 4.90 -0.70
N VAL A 93 -14.51 5.34 -1.68
CA VAL A 93 -13.23 4.72 -2.00
C VAL A 93 -12.14 5.35 -1.14
N VAL A 94 -11.19 4.52 -0.73
CA VAL A 94 -9.96 4.93 -0.07
C VAL A 94 -8.80 4.13 -0.66
N ILE A 95 -7.72 4.82 -0.97
CA ILE A 95 -6.43 4.21 -1.31
C ILE A 95 -5.60 4.25 -0.03
N ASN A 96 -5.50 3.11 0.65
CA ASN A 96 -4.86 3.03 1.96
C ASN A 96 -3.33 2.98 1.86
N THR A 97 -2.79 2.48 0.74
CA THR A 97 -1.36 2.23 0.61
C THR A 97 -0.89 2.33 -0.83
N MET A 98 0.34 2.78 -1.00
CA MET A 98 1.05 2.85 -2.27
C MET A 98 2.49 2.39 -2.08
N ILE A 99 3.05 1.72 -3.09
CA ILE A 99 4.46 1.31 -3.07
C ILE A 99 5.04 1.31 -4.48
N ILE A 100 6.35 1.58 -4.60
CA ILE A 100 7.09 1.34 -5.84
C ILE A 100 7.63 -0.07 -5.81
N TYR A 101 7.28 -0.87 -6.81
CA TYR A 101 7.76 -2.23 -6.97
C TYR A 101 8.06 -2.50 -8.44
N LYS A 102 9.29 -2.94 -8.74
CA LYS A 102 9.77 -3.18 -10.11
C LYS A 102 9.49 -2.00 -11.05
N ASP A 103 9.84 -0.80 -10.59
CA ASP A 103 9.68 0.47 -11.32
C ASP A 103 8.23 0.85 -11.68
N GLU A 104 7.24 0.18 -11.11
CA GLU A 104 5.82 0.51 -11.27
C GLU A 104 5.23 0.94 -9.91
N LEU A 105 4.27 1.87 -9.96
CA LEU A 105 3.52 2.28 -8.78
C LEU A 105 2.36 1.31 -8.57
N TYR A 106 2.34 0.65 -7.43
CA TYR A 106 1.26 -0.21 -6.98
C TYR A 106 0.43 0.49 -5.91
N VAL A 107 -0.87 0.22 -5.91
CA VAL A 107 -1.83 0.81 -4.97
C VAL A 107 -2.73 -0.27 -4.41
N GLY A 108 -3.03 -0.14 -3.12
CA GLY A 108 -3.95 -0.99 -2.38
C GLY A 108 -5.00 -0.15 -1.64
N GLY A 109 -6.22 -0.66 -1.55
CA GLY A 109 -7.31 0.04 -0.88
C GLY A 109 -8.58 -0.79 -0.78
N ASN A 110 -9.74 -0.12 -0.76
CA ASN A 110 -11.05 -0.77 -0.68
C ASN A 110 -11.87 -0.70 -1.99
N PHE A 111 -11.22 -0.48 -3.14
CA PHE A 111 -11.89 -0.37 -4.43
C PHE A 111 -12.09 -1.74 -5.10
N TYR A 112 -13.11 -1.88 -5.94
CA TYR A 112 -13.37 -3.06 -6.76
C TYR A 112 -12.98 -2.88 -8.22
N THR A 113 -12.98 -1.66 -8.73
CA THR A 113 -12.52 -1.36 -10.08
C THR A 113 -11.45 -0.28 -10.11
N ALA A 114 -10.61 -0.34 -11.13
CA ALA A 114 -9.65 0.69 -11.48
C ALA A 114 -9.71 0.88 -13.01
N ASN A 115 -9.90 2.12 -13.45
CA ASN A 115 -10.15 2.45 -14.87
C ASN A 115 -11.28 1.62 -15.52
N GLY A 116 -12.33 1.29 -14.75
CA GLY A 116 -13.47 0.49 -15.23
C GLY A 116 -13.24 -1.03 -15.25
N TYR A 117 -12.02 -1.51 -15.02
CA TYR A 117 -11.70 -2.93 -14.95
C TYR A 117 -11.79 -3.48 -13.52
N SER A 118 -12.25 -4.72 -13.36
CA SER A 118 -12.24 -5.41 -12.06
C SER A 118 -10.82 -5.54 -11.54
N SER A 119 -10.55 -4.91 -10.40
CA SER A 119 -9.22 -4.77 -9.81
C SER A 119 -9.11 -5.47 -8.46
N GLN A 120 -10.23 -5.68 -7.77
CA GLN A 120 -10.30 -6.38 -6.48
C GLN A 120 -9.19 -5.86 -5.54
N CYS A 121 -9.27 -4.56 -5.22
CA CYS A 121 -8.47 -3.87 -4.20
C CYS A 121 -7.00 -3.60 -4.53
N MET A 122 -6.49 -4.08 -5.67
CA MET A 122 -5.10 -3.93 -6.08
C MET A 122 -4.97 -3.48 -7.54
N ALA A 123 -4.24 -2.40 -7.78
CA ALA A 123 -3.93 -1.90 -9.12
C ALA A 123 -2.48 -1.44 -9.23
N LYS A 124 -1.97 -1.33 -10.46
CA LYS A 124 -0.67 -0.73 -10.77
C LYS A 124 -0.75 0.28 -11.90
N TRP A 125 0.10 1.31 -11.87
CA TRP A 125 0.20 2.30 -12.92
C TRP A 125 1.25 1.87 -13.96
N ASN A 126 0.84 1.72 -15.21
CA ASN A 126 1.74 1.34 -16.31
C ASN A 126 2.34 2.55 -17.05
N GLY A 127 2.11 3.77 -16.58
CA GLY A 127 2.50 5.01 -17.27
C GLY A 127 1.37 5.71 -18.04
N LYS A 128 0.28 5.00 -18.34
CA LYS A 128 -0.86 5.50 -19.11
C LYS A 128 -2.21 5.28 -18.42
N GLU A 129 -2.38 4.13 -17.78
CA GLU A 129 -3.62 3.75 -17.12
C GLU A 129 -3.39 2.83 -15.91
N TRP A 130 -4.42 2.71 -15.06
CA TRP A 130 -4.43 1.77 -13.96
C TRP A 130 -4.78 0.37 -14.46
N ILE A 131 -3.91 -0.59 -14.15
CA ILE A 131 -4.05 -2.00 -14.51
C ILE A 131 -4.34 -2.83 -13.25
N PRO A 132 -5.40 -3.65 -13.24
CA PRO A 132 -5.66 -4.63 -12.19
C PRO A 132 -4.49 -5.54 -11.85
N VAL A 133 -4.32 -5.86 -10.56
CA VAL A 133 -3.30 -6.82 -10.08
C VAL A 133 -3.99 -7.98 -9.36
N GLY A 134 -4.23 -9.08 -10.07
CA GLY A 134 -4.93 -10.22 -9.50
C GLY A 134 -4.75 -11.53 -10.28
N GLY A 135 -4.69 -11.48 -11.61
CA GLY A 135 -4.58 -12.68 -12.45
C GLY A 135 -5.54 -13.79 -11.97
N ASN A 136 -5.04 -15.02 -11.81
CA ASN A 136 -5.89 -16.18 -11.50
C ASN A 136 -6.32 -16.29 -10.02
N ALA A 137 -5.79 -15.41 -9.14
CA ALA A 137 -6.26 -15.33 -7.76
C ALA A 137 -6.13 -13.90 -7.20
N THR A 138 -7.27 -13.31 -6.87
CA THR A 138 -7.41 -11.90 -6.48
C THR A 138 -7.52 -11.73 -4.96
N LEU A 139 -7.37 -10.50 -4.48
CA LEU A 139 -7.65 -10.15 -3.08
C LEU A 139 -9.06 -9.58 -2.98
N SER A 140 -9.91 -10.10 -2.11
CA SER A 140 -11.26 -9.57 -1.90
C SER A 140 -11.40 -9.05 -0.48
N GLY A 141 -11.62 -7.75 -0.33
CA GLY A 141 -11.72 -7.06 0.97
C GLY A 141 -11.07 -5.68 0.94
N GLU A 142 -10.10 -5.45 1.80
CA GLU A 142 -9.39 -4.18 1.89
C GLU A 142 -7.89 -4.43 2.10
N VAL A 143 -7.06 -3.85 1.25
CA VAL A 143 -5.61 -3.85 1.41
C VAL A 143 -5.20 -2.58 2.14
N ASN A 144 -4.55 -2.74 3.29
CA ASN A 144 -4.15 -1.63 4.16
C ASN A 144 -2.65 -1.34 4.08
N ALA A 145 -1.85 -2.35 3.75
CA ALA A 145 -0.41 -2.25 3.74
C ALA A 145 0.20 -3.03 2.58
N LEU A 146 1.25 -2.46 1.99
CA LEU A 146 2.12 -3.12 1.03
C LEU A 146 3.57 -3.03 1.52
N ALA A 147 4.33 -4.09 1.27
CA ALA A 147 5.77 -4.11 1.53
C ALA A 147 6.50 -4.90 0.45
N VAL A 148 7.70 -4.46 0.10
CA VAL A 148 8.64 -5.25 -0.70
C VAL A 148 9.60 -5.95 0.25
N TYR A 149 9.62 -7.28 0.25
CA TYR A 149 10.50 -8.09 1.08
C TYR A 149 11.14 -9.18 0.22
N LYS A 150 12.47 -9.31 0.26
CA LYS A 150 13.23 -10.26 -0.57
C LYS A 150 12.82 -10.24 -2.05
N ASN A 151 12.67 -9.03 -2.62
CA ASN A 151 12.25 -8.77 -4.01
C ASN A 151 10.85 -9.30 -4.39
N GLU A 152 10.02 -9.63 -3.40
CA GLU A 152 8.62 -10.01 -3.60
C GLU A 152 7.71 -8.92 -2.99
N LEU A 153 6.54 -8.74 -3.59
CA LEU A 153 5.52 -7.80 -3.08
C LEU A 153 4.56 -8.55 -2.14
N TYR A 154 4.36 -7.99 -0.96
CA TYR A 154 3.45 -8.50 0.07
C TYR A 154 2.32 -7.51 0.29
N ALA A 155 1.11 -8.03 0.49
CA ALA A 155 -0.07 -7.29 0.87
C ALA A 155 -0.55 -7.75 2.24
N GLY A 156 -0.92 -6.78 3.07
CA GLY A 156 -1.52 -6.96 4.38
C GLY A 156 -2.83 -6.18 4.46
N GLY A 157 -3.88 -6.77 5.04
CA GLY A 157 -5.15 -6.08 5.20
C GLY A 157 -6.23 -6.88 5.88
N LYS A 158 -7.48 -6.56 5.54
CA LYS A 158 -8.68 -7.31 5.90
C LYS A 158 -9.27 -7.86 4.61
N PHE A 159 -8.73 -8.95 4.12
CA PHE A 159 -9.15 -9.56 2.86
C PHE A 159 -9.21 -11.08 2.95
N ARG A 160 -9.52 -11.69 1.82
CA ARG A 160 -9.30 -13.11 1.53
C ARG A 160 -8.70 -13.25 0.14
N VAL A 161 -8.02 -14.35 -0.12
CA VAL A 161 -7.62 -14.71 -1.50
C VAL A 161 -8.77 -15.46 -2.15
N VAL A 162 -9.21 -14.99 -3.32
CA VAL A 162 -10.26 -15.62 -4.12
C VAL A 162 -9.61 -16.27 -5.33
N PHE A 163 -9.83 -17.57 -5.50
CA PHE A 163 -9.37 -18.33 -6.67
C PHE A 163 -10.46 -18.33 -7.73
N GLU A 164 -10.08 -18.18 -9.00
CA GLU A 164 -11.03 -18.34 -10.13
C GLU A 164 -11.33 -19.83 -10.41
N GLU A 165 -10.58 -20.76 -9.82
CA GLU A 165 -10.76 -22.19 -9.98
C GLU A 165 -12.02 -22.70 -9.24
N ARG A 166 -12.90 -23.40 -9.98
CA ARG A 166 -14.06 -24.09 -9.38
C ARG A 166 -13.56 -25.13 -8.36
N ASN A 167 -14.21 -25.17 -7.19
CA ASN A 167 -14.00 -26.12 -6.09
C ASN A 167 -12.88 -25.83 -5.09
N VAL A 168 -12.30 -24.61 -5.08
CA VAL A 168 -11.47 -24.18 -3.93
C VAL A 168 -12.37 -23.56 -2.85
N PRO A 169 -12.25 -23.93 -1.56
CA PRO A 169 -13.00 -23.28 -0.49
C PRO A 169 -12.77 -21.76 -0.50
N GLN A 170 -13.80 -20.98 -0.82
CA GLN A 170 -13.72 -19.51 -0.97
C GLN A 170 -13.67 -18.75 0.38
N TRP A 171 -13.50 -19.47 1.49
CA TRP A 171 -13.59 -18.97 2.85
C TRP A 171 -12.36 -19.36 3.67
N ILE A 172 -11.17 -19.16 3.11
CA ILE A 172 -9.94 -19.16 3.89
C ILE A 172 -9.70 -17.69 4.29
N PRO A 173 -9.87 -17.30 5.56
CA PRO A 173 -9.48 -15.96 6.00
C PRO A 173 -7.97 -15.80 5.81
N VAL A 174 -7.56 -14.77 5.07
CA VAL A 174 -6.16 -14.49 4.76
C VAL A 174 -5.92 -13.01 4.91
N ASN A 175 -5.14 -12.60 5.89
CA ASN A 175 -4.80 -11.19 6.05
C ASN A 175 -3.43 -10.83 5.49
N ILE A 176 -2.60 -11.81 5.06
CA ILE A 176 -1.33 -11.59 4.36
C ILE A 176 -1.17 -12.46 3.11
N ALA A 177 -0.77 -11.85 1.99
CA ALA A 177 -0.53 -12.55 0.72
C ALA A 177 0.71 -12.00 0.01
N LYS A 178 1.34 -12.82 -0.84
CA LYS A 178 2.46 -12.40 -1.69
C LYS A 178 2.11 -12.49 -3.18
N TRP A 179 2.58 -11.54 -3.96
CA TRP A 179 2.42 -11.50 -5.41
C TRP A 179 3.59 -12.20 -6.11
N ASN A 180 3.31 -13.24 -6.91
CA ASN A 180 4.34 -13.97 -7.66
C ASN A 180 4.52 -13.52 -9.13
N GLY A 181 3.79 -12.49 -9.57
CA GLY A 181 3.75 -12.06 -10.98
C GLY A 181 2.53 -12.55 -11.77
N ILE A 182 1.82 -13.56 -11.26
CA ILE A 182 0.67 -14.19 -11.93
C ILE A 182 -0.56 -14.20 -11.02
N LYS A 183 -0.39 -14.47 -9.72
CA LYS A 183 -1.48 -14.58 -8.74
C LYS A 183 -1.02 -14.18 -7.34
N TRP A 184 -1.99 -13.80 -6.49
CA TRP A 184 -1.74 -13.67 -5.06
C TRP A 184 -1.68 -15.05 -4.41
N ILE A 185 -0.60 -15.30 -3.68
CA ILE A 185 -0.36 -16.52 -2.93
C ILE A 185 -0.62 -16.21 -1.45
N ASN A 186 -1.57 -16.92 -0.86
CA ASN A 186 -1.74 -16.96 0.59
C ASN A 186 -0.48 -17.52 1.26
N ILE A 187 0.10 -16.79 2.20
CA ILE A 187 1.26 -17.23 2.99
C ILE A 187 0.95 -17.40 4.48
N GLY A 188 -0.32 -17.29 4.84
CA GLY A 188 -0.82 -17.43 6.19
C GLY A 188 -1.78 -16.32 6.57
N GLY A 189 -2.31 -16.45 7.78
CA GLY A 189 -3.02 -15.38 8.47
C GLY A 189 -2.69 -15.42 9.96
N VAL A 190 -2.63 -14.25 10.57
CA VAL A 190 -2.51 -14.11 12.02
C VAL A 190 -3.90 -14.06 12.61
N GLY A 191 -4.27 -15.10 13.37
CA GLY A 191 -5.63 -15.32 13.82
C GLY A 191 -6.53 -15.86 12.71
N MET A 192 -7.25 -16.96 12.96
CA MET A 192 -8.05 -17.67 11.96
C MET A 192 -9.53 -17.28 12.01
N ASN A 193 -9.87 -16.17 12.68
CA ASN A 193 -11.27 -15.88 13.04
C ASN A 193 -11.95 -14.88 12.09
N GLY A 194 -11.33 -14.55 10.96
CA GLY A 194 -11.91 -13.69 9.91
C GLY A 194 -12.07 -12.21 10.28
N ASN A 195 -11.87 -11.86 11.56
CA ASN A 195 -11.92 -10.48 12.05
C ASN A 195 -10.53 -9.85 12.25
N ASP A 196 -9.46 -10.62 12.07
CA ASP A 196 -8.08 -10.15 12.22
C ASP A 196 -7.70 -9.23 11.05
N GLN A 197 -7.09 -8.08 11.37
CA GLN A 197 -6.77 -7.03 10.41
C GLN A 197 -5.31 -6.63 10.51
N ILE A 198 -4.59 -6.71 9.39
CA ILE A 198 -3.25 -6.12 9.29
C ILE A 198 -3.41 -4.65 8.93
N TYR A 199 -2.77 -3.79 9.70
CA TYR A 199 -2.72 -2.35 9.45
C TYR A 199 -1.41 -1.92 8.81
N THR A 200 -0.31 -2.61 9.11
CA THR A 200 1.01 -2.23 8.62
C THR A 200 1.92 -3.43 8.38
N LEU A 201 2.83 -3.26 7.41
CA LEU A 201 3.92 -4.16 7.11
C LEU A 201 5.21 -3.34 7.11
N ALA A 202 6.24 -3.81 7.82
CA ALA A 202 7.54 -3.14 7.87
C ALA A 202 8.67 -4.15 7.70
N VAL A 203 9.69 -3.81 6.92
CA VAL A 203 10.89 -4.62 6.81
C VAL A 203 11.99 -3.99 7.65
N TYR A 204 12.55 -4.76 8.59
CA TYR A 204 13.68 -4.34 9.42
C TYR A 204 14.59 -5.53 9.67
N ASN A 205 15.91 -5.36 9.56
CA ASN A 205 16.90 -6.41 9.77
C ASN A 205 16.56 -7.74 9.08
N GLU A 206 16.21 -7.69 7.79
CA GLU A 206 15.84 -8.86 6.97
C GLU A 206 14.62 -9.64 7.46
N VAL A 207 13.75 -9.02 8.26
CA VAL A 207 12.51 -9.60 8.76
C VAL A 207 11.33 -8.74 8.34
N LEU A 208 10.26 -9.39 7.90
CA LEU A 208 8.96 -8.75 7.66
C LEU A 208 8.15 -8.77 8.96
N TYR A 209 7.93 -7.58 9.51
CA TYR A 209 7.07 -7.35 10.67
C TYR A 209 5.67 -7.01 10.20
N VAL A 210 4.71 -7.55 10.95
CA VAL A 210 3.29 -7.35 10.73
C VAL A 210 2.72 -6.67 11.96
N GLY A 211 2.10 -5.51 11.78
CA GLY A 211 1.36 -4.80 12.82
C GLY A 211 -0.14 -4.83 12.51
N GLY A 212 -0.95 -5.20 13.49
CA GLY A 212 -2.39 -5.37 13.28
C GLY A 212 -3.17 -5.64 14.55
N GLU A 213 -4.47 -5.79 14.39
CA GLU A 213 -5.36 -6.33 15.41
C GLU A 213 -5.51 -7.84 15.23
N PHE A 214 -5.24 -8.60 16.30
CA PHE A 214 -5.37 -10.04 16.34
C PHE A 214 -6.25 -10.46 17.51
N MET A 215 -7.29 -11.23 17.22
CA MET A 215 -8.31 -11.71 18.17
C MET A 215 -8.25 -13.22 18.43
N GLY A 216 -7.13 -13.88 18.08
CA GLY A 216 -6.88 -15.29 18.39
C GLY A 216 -6.58 -15.55 19.87
N LYS A 217 -6.74 -16.80 20.33
CA LYS A 217 -6.34 -17.21 21.70
C LYS A 217 -4.85 -16.95 21.91
N GLY A 218 -4.50 -15.93 22.69
CA GLY A 218 -3.11 -15.58 23.05
C GLY A 218 -2.70 -14.15 22.68
N PHE A 219 -3.47 -13.45 21.84
CA PHE A 219 -3.26 -12.04 21.53
C PHE A 219 -4.55 -11.29 21.86
N LYS A 220 -4.44 -10.23 22.67
CA LYS A 220 -5.52 -9.27 22.90
C LYS A 220 -5.02 -7.91 22.41
N ASN A 221 -5.61 -7.40 21.33
CA ASN A 221 -5.35 -6.08 20.74
C ASN A 221 -3.97 -5.93 20.04
N LEU A 222 -3.75 -4.74 19.45
CA LEU A 222 -2.57 -4.30 18.68
C LEU A 222 -1.31 -5.10 19.03
N ALA A 223 -0.90 -6.00 18.13
CA ALA A 223 0.33 -6.77 18.31
C ALA A 223 1.27 -6.58 17.12
N MET A 224 2.55 -6.76 17.39
CA MET A 224 3.59 -6.87 16.38
C MET A 224 4.02 -8.33 16.31
N LEU A 225 3.86 -8.96 15.15
CA LEU A 225 4.41 -10.27 14.88
C LEU A 225 5.56 -10.14 13.89
N SER A 226 6.71 -10.70 14.22
CA SER A 226 7.77 -10.94 13.24
C SER A 226 7.46 -12.22 12.47
N VAL A 227 7.26 -12.13 11.16
CA VAL A 227 7.12 -13.31 10.31
C VAL A 227 8.49 -13.62 9.69
N LYS A 228 9.17 -14.63 10.23
CA LYS A 228 10.34 -15.23 9.56
C LYS A 228 9.84 -16.33 8.64
N LEU A 229 9.68 -16.02 7.36
CA LEU A 229 9.26 -17.02 6.37
C LEU A 229 10.36 -18.08 6.20
N PRO A 230 10.01 -19.38 6.12
CA PRO A 230 10.99 -20.45 6.01
C PRO A 230 11.82 -20.29 4.73
N GLU A 231 13.14 -20.28 4.89
CA GLU A 231 14.05 -20.38 3.76
C GLU A 231 13.87 -21.75 3.14
N LYS A 232 13.46 -21.78 1.87
CA LYS A 232 13.41 -23.02 1.09
C LYS A 232 14.86 -23.47 0.93
N LYS A 233 15.33 -24.37 1.80
CA LYS A 233 16.62 -25.04 1.62
C LYS A 233 16.55 -25.80 0.30
N LEU A 234 17.19 -25.27 -0.74
CA LEU A 234 17.53 -26.05 -1.91
C LEU A 234 18.57 -27.07 -1.47
N ASN A 235 18.11 -28.26 -1.08
CA ASN A 235 18.98 -29.42 -0.99
C ASN A 235 19.35 -29.80 -2.42
N ILE A 236 20.46 -29.26 -2.92
CA ILE A 236 21.15 -29.82 -4.07
C ILE A 236 21.81 -31.11 -3.54
N LYS A 237 21.27 -32.26 -3.95
CA LYS A 237 21.98 -33.54 -3.87
C LYS A 237 22.90 -33.66 -5.08
#